data_AF-A0A3D0STB6-F1
#
_entry.id   AF-A0A3D0STB6-F1
#
_cell.length_a   1.000
_cell.length_b   1.000
_cell.length_c   1.000
_cell.angle_alpha   90.00
_cell.angle_beta   90.00
_cell.angle_gamma   90.00
#
_symmetry.space_group_name_H-M   'P 1'
#
loop_
_entity.id
_entity.type
_entity.pdbx_description
1 polymer ?
#
loop_
_entity_poly.entity_id
_entity_poly.type
_entity_poly.pdbx_seq_one_letter_code
_entity_poly.pdbx_strand_id
1 'polypeptide(L)'
;VHNGIIENHQELRQELIAAGYRFESDTDTEVVAHLIEQQMHETGDLRMAVQQAITRLTGAYSLGVICRQDPERLIAARAGSPLVLGIGI
;
A
#
# COMPACT_ATOMS: atom_id res chain seq x y z
N VAL A 1 4.18 6.27 2.29
CA VAL A 1 4.27 6.42 3.75
C VAL A 1 3.13 5.66 4.41
N HIS A 2 3.36 5.12 5.61
CA HIS A 2 2.41 4.31 6.35
C HIS A 2 2.51 4.66 7.84
N ASN A 3 1.36 4.75 8.50
CA ASN A 3 1.25 4.83 9.96
C ASN A 3 0.25 3.79 10.45
N GLY A 4 0.59 3.07 11.52
CA GLY A 4 -0.24 2.01 12.06
C GLY A 4 0.41 0.64 11.90
N ILE A 5 -0.41 -0.41 11.89
CA ILE A 5 0.03 -1.81 11.85
C ILE A 5 -0.79 -2.56 10.79
N ILE A 6 -0.10 -3.28 9.91
CA ILE A 6 -0.71 -4.31 9.06
C ILE A 6 -0.54 -5.68 9.74
N GLU A 7 -1.62 -6.23 10.26
CA GLU A 7 -1.61 -7.43 11.10
C GLU A 7 -1.26 -8.69 10.30
N ASN A 8 -1.71 -8.78 9.04
CA ASN A 8 -1.46 -9.92 8.16
C ASN A 8 -0.24 -9.73 7.24
N HIS A 9 0.69 -8.83 7.57
CA HIS A 9 1.86 -8.55 6.72
C HIS A 9 2.76 -9.76 6.49
N GLN A 10 2.86 -10.70 7.45
CA GLN A 10 3.71 -11.89 7.30
C GLN A 10 3.16 -12.86 6.25
N GLU A 11 1.85 -13.08 6.24
CA GLU A 11 1.17 -13.90 5.22
C GLU A 11 1.37 -13.30 3.83
N LEU A 12 1.06 -12.01 3.68
CA LEU A 12 1.23 -11.28 2.43
C LEU A 12 2.68 -11.26 1.95
N ARG A 13 3.65 -11.11 2.87
CA ARG A 13 5.08 -11.18 2.56
C ARG A 13 5.46 -12.53 1.98
N GLN A 14 4.99 -13.63 2.58
CA GLN A 14 5.30 -14.98 2.08
C GLN A 14 4.74 -15.19 0.67
N GLU A 15 3.51 -14.73 0.40
CA GLU A 15 2.93 -14.77 -0.93
C GLU A 15 3.73 -13.97 -1.95
N LEU A 16 4.15 -12.75 -1.60
CA LEU A 16 4.95 -11.90 -2.47
C LEU A 16 6.34 -12.49 -2.73
N ILE A 17 6.99 -13.06 -1.72
CA ILE A 17 8.26 -13.78 -1.91
C ILE A 17 8.06 -14.97 -2.86
N ALA A 18 6.97 -15.73 -2.71
CA ALA A 18 6.64 -16.83 -3.62
C ALA A 18 6.36 -16.35 -5.06
N ALA A 19 5.84 -15.13 -5.21
CA ALA A 19 5.67 -14.46 -6.50
C ALA A 19 6.96 -13.82 -7.06
N GLY A 20 8.09 -13.92 -6.35
CA GLY A 20 9.41 -13.49 -6.82
C GLY A 20 9.88 -12.11 -6.32
N TYR A 21 9.12 -11.47 -5.42
CA TYR A 21 9.52 -10.21 -4.82
C TYR A 21 10.67 -10.39 -3.82
N ARG A 22 11.57 -9.40 -3.79
CA ARG A 22 12.67 -9.33 -2.83
C ARG A 22 12.42 -8.18 -1.87
N PHE A 23 12.53 -8.48 -0.57
CA PHE A 23 12.35 -7.49 0.48
C PHE A 23 13.72 -7.05 1.02
N GLU A 24 13.88 -5.75 1.22
CA GLU A 24 15.08 -5.11 1.78
C GLU A 24 14.91 -4.76 3.26
N SER A 25 13.67 -4.81 3.78
CA SER A 25 13.33 -4.56 5.17
C SER A 25 12.39 -5.61 5.74
N ASP A 26 12.27 -5.65 7.06
CA ASP A 26 11.27 -6.46 7.78
C ASP A 26 9.99 -5.66 8.09
N THR A 27 9.84 -4.46 7.52
CA THR A 27 8.67 -3.62 7.78
C THR A 27 7.43 -4.14 7.07
N ASP A 28 6.28 -3.94 7.69
CA ASP A 28 4.97 -4.14 7.06
C ASP A 28 4.71 -3.13 5.93
N THR A 29 5.30 -1.94 6.03
CA THR A 29 5.20 -0.86 5.06
C THR A 29 5.70 -1.28 3.68
N GLU A 30 6.79 -2.05 3.61
CA GLU A 30 7.31 -2.59 2.35
C GLU A 30 6.39 -3.64 1.74
N VAL A 31 5.70 -4.44 2.58
CA VAL A 31 4.70 -5.41 2.12
C VAL A 31 3.56 -4.69 1.39
N VAL A 32 3.09 -3.56 1.91
CA VAL A 32 2.09 -2.73 1.25
C VAL A 32 2.61 -2.20 -0.10
N ALA A 33 3.87 -1.75 -0.16
CA ALA A 33 4.45 -1.23 -1.40
C ALA A 33 4.50 -2.30 -2.51
N HIS A 34 5.01 -3.50 -2.21
CA HIS A 34 5.04 -4.60 -3.19
C HIS A 34 3.66 -5.12 -3.54
N LEU A 35 2.73 -5.15 -2.58
CA LEU A 35 1.35 -5.53 -2.87
C LEU A 35 0.70 -4.56 -3.86
N ILE A 36 0.88 -3.25 -3.68
CA ILE A 36 0.38 -2.23 -4.62
C ILE A 36 1.05 -2.39 -5.99
N GLU A 37 2.36 -2.63 -6.03
CA GLU A 37 3.10 -2.89 -7.28
C GLU A 37 2.55 -4.12 -8.02
N GLN A 38 2.26 -5.21 -7.30
CA GLN A 38 1.63 -6.41 -7.87
C GLN A 38 0.27 -6.09 -8.51
N GLN A 39 -0.60 -5.36 -7.81
CA GLN A 39 -1.90 -4.95 -8.36
C GLN A 39 -1.76 -3.93 -9.51
N MET A 40 -0.70 -3.12 -9.51
CA MET A 40 -0.38 -2.19 -10.60
C MET A 40 -0.07 -2.93 -11.90
N HIS A 41 0.61 -4.08 -11.85
CA HIS A 41 0.89 -4.88 -13.05
C HIS A 41 -0.39 -5.39 -13.74
N GLU A 42 -1.46 -5.61 -12.98
CA GLU A 42 -2.74 -6.08 -13.51
C GLU A 42 -3.65 -4.93 -13.96
N THR A 43 -3.67 -3.84 -13.21
CA THR A 43 -4.64 -2.74 -13.41
C THR A 43 -4.11 -1.61 -14.29
N GLY A 44 -2.80 -1.35 -14.28
CA GLY A 44 -2.20 -0.19 -14.95
C GLY A 44 -2.62 1.17 -14.38
N ASP A 45 -3.32 1.24 -13.24
CA ASP A 45 -3.80 2.49 -12.62
C ASP A 45 -3.58 2.47 -11.10
N LEU A 46 -2.93 3.52 -10.59
CA LEU A 46 -2.53 3.60 -9.19
C LEU A 46 -3.72 3.54 -8.23
N ARG A 47 -4.82 4.22 -8.57
CA ARG A 47 -6.02 4.25 -7.72
C ARG A 47 -6.64 2.86 -7.64
N MET A 48 -6.76 2.16 -8.77
CA MET A 48 -7.29 0.80 -8.81
C MET A 48 -6.38 -0.18 -8.07
N ALA A 49 -5.07 -0.11 -8.27
CA ALA A 49 -4.10 -0.95 -7.59
C ALA A 49 -4.15 -0.77 -6.06
N VAL A 50 -4.18 0.48 -5.58
CA VAL A 50 -4.34 0.77 -4.15
C VAL A 50 -5.69 0.25 -3.65
N GLN A 51 -6.77 0.45 -4.40
CA GLN A 51 -8.10 -0.01 -4.02
C GLN A 51 -8.17 -1.54 -3.90
N GLN A 52 -7.48 -2.30 -4.76
CA GLN A 52 -7.39 -3.76 -4.66
C GLN A 52 -6.44 -4.22 -3.55
N ALA A 53 -5.33 -3.51 -3.34
CA ALA A 53 -4.39 -3.85 -2.28
C ALA A 53 -5.05 -3.72 -0.89
N ILE A 54 -5.79 -2.64 -0.63
CA ILE A 54 -6.38 -2.39 0.70
C ILE A 54 -7.46 -3.41 1.10
N THR A 55 -8.11 -4.10 0.15
CA THR A 55 -9.09 -5.17 0.48
C THR A 55 -8.43 -6.41 1.06
N ARG A 56 -7.10 -6.55 0.87
CA ARG A 56 -6.29 -7.64 1.39
C ARG A 56 -5.58 -7.29 2.70
N LEU A 57 -5.62 -6.03 3.12
CA LEU A 57 -4.95 -5.57 4.34
C LEU A 57 -5.87 -5.69 5.55
N THR A 58 -5.37 -6.31 6.61
CA THR A 58 -6.02 -6.38 7.92
C THR A 58 -5.24 -5.54 8.92
N GLY A 59 -5.95 -4.77 9.75
CA GLY A 59 -5.36 -3.99 10.83
C GLY A 59 -5.85 -2.54 10.86
N ALA A 60 -5.10 -1.70 11.57
CA ALA A 60 -5.39 -0.28 11.73
C ALA A 60 -4.24 0.56 11.17
N TYR A 61 -4.47 1.23 10.06
CA TYR A 61 -3.45 1.94 9.29
C TYR A 61 -3.96 3.20 8.58
N SER A 62 -3.03 4.08 8.21
CA SER A 62 -3.20 5.13 7.22
C SER A 62 -2.04 5.14 6.24
N LEU A 63 -2.36 5.34 4.96
CA LEU A 63 -1.43 5.25 3.83
C LEU A 63 -1.46 6.54 3.02
N GLY A 64 -0.27 6.97 2.60
CA GLY A 64 -0.08 7.93 1.52
C GLY A 64 0.81 7.32 0.44
N VAL A 65 0.28 7.21 -0.77
CA VAL A 65 0.90 6.49 -1.89
C VAL A 65 1.07 7.44 -3.06
N ILE A 66 2.29 7.45 -3.63
CA ILE A 66 2.65 8.16 -4.84
C ILE A 66 3.37 7.19 -5.79
N CYS A 67 3.32 7.47 -7.09
CA CYS A 67 3.93 6.63 -8.11
C CYS A 67 4.73 7.49 -9.08
N ARG A 68 5.91 7.04 -9.48
CA ARG A 68 6.76 7.82 -10.40
C ARG A 68 6.17 7.90 -11.82
N GLN A 69 5.40 6.87 -12.21
CA GLN A 69 4.70 6.80 -13.48
C GLN A 69 3.46 7.71 -13.51
N ASP A 70 2.94 8.11 -12.35
CA ASP A 70 1.77 9.01 -12.19
C ASP A 70 2.07 10.06 -11.10
N PRO A 71 3.01 10.99 -11.36
CA PRO A 71 3.56 11.88 -10.32
C PRO A 71 2.57 12.96 -9.86
N GLU A 72 1.50 13.21 -10.62
CA GLU A 72 0.49 14.22 -10.30
C GLU A 72 -0.59 13.70 -9.34
N ARG A 73 -0.59 12.40 -9.01
CA ARG A 73 -1.57 11.79 -8.13
C ARG A 73 -0.97 11.31 -6.82
N LEU A 74 -1.63 11.68 -5.74
CA LEU A 74 -1.44 11.11 -4.42
C LEU A 74 -2.73 10.37 -4.04
N ILE A 75 -2.60 9.09 -3.71
CA ILE A 75 -3.69 8.27 -3.20
C ILE A 75 -3.52 8.13 -1.70
N ALA A 76 -4.59 8.39 -0.95
CA ALA A 76 -4.59 8.24 0.50
C ALA A 76 -5.70 7.26 0.92
N ALA A 77 -5.39 6.39 1.88
CA ALA A 77 -6.32 5.39 2.40
C ALA A 77 -6.20 5.32 3.93
N ARG A 78 -7.30 4.99 4.62
CA ARG A 78 -7.29 4.75 6.07
C ARG A 78 -8.25 3.65 6.47
N ALA A 79 -7.84 2.87 7.47
CA ALA A 79 -8.68 1.95 8.21
C ALA A 79 -8.26 2.03 9.67
N GLY A 80 -9.14 2.48 10.58
CA GLY A 80 -8.81 2.61 12.02
C GLY A 80 -7.90 3.80 12.40
N SER A 81 -6.79 4.05 11.69
CA SER A 81 -5.84 5.13 12.01
C SER A 81 -6.31 6.51 11.49
N PRO A 82 -6.14 7.61 12.24
CA PRO A 82 -6.47 8.97 11.78
C PRO A 82 -5.71 9.38 10.50
N LEU A 83 -6.40 10.14 9.64
CA LEU A 83 -5.83 10.77 8.45
C LEU A 83 -6.63 12.03 8.13
N VAL A 84 -5.95 13.14 7.84
CA VAL A 84 -6.56 14.45 7.55
C VAL A 84 -5.99 14.99 6.24
N LEU A 85 -6.87 15.49 5.36
CA LEU A 85 -6.50 16.24 4.16
C LEU A 85 -6.75 17.72 4.41
N GLY A 86 -5.68 18.52 4.43
CA GLY A 86 -5.78 19.98 4.49
C GLY A 86 -5.85 20.57 3.09
N ILE A 87 -6.79 21.48 2.86
CA ILE A 87 -6.91 22.25 1.61
C ILE A 87 -6.55 23.70 1.94
N GLY A 88 -5.40 24.14 1.46
CA GLY A 88 -4.95 25.53 1.57
C GLY A 88 -5.58 26.40 0.47
N ILE A 89 -5.79 27.68 0.79
CA ILE A 89 -6.20 28.74 -0.15
C ILE A 89 -5.01 29.61 -0.53
#